data_AF-A0A8D8JQS2-F1
#
_entry.id   AF-A0A8D8JQS2-F1
#
_cell.length_a   1.000
_cell.length_b   1.000
_cell.length_c   1.000
_cell.angle_alpha   90.00
_cell.angle_beta   90.00
_cell.angle_gamma   90.00
#
_symmetry.space_group_name_H-M   'P 1'
#
loop_
_entity.id
_entity.type
_entity.pdbx_description
1 polymer ?
#
loop_
_entity_poly.entity_id
_entity_poly.type
_entity_poly.pdbx_seq_one_letter_code
_entity_poly.pdbx_strand_id
1 'polypeptide(L)'
;LDNDVLVRNVSLLTSQTDNIILNQQYCANHEALKNLFFELTPKCLGNQTVPPIPTPSLPTTTESAETSTIPEDLAVYQRCSQAPPRSGVYQLRRQDGTVFSAFCEQERFGGGLLVFQRRLDGSVDFNRGWSEFVEG
;
A
#
# COMPACT_ATOMS: atom_id res chain seq x y z
N LEU A 1 49.70 -0.59 31.85
CA LEU A 1 48.46 -0.09 31.21
C LEU A 1 47.35 -0.24 32.23
N ASP A 2 46.59 0.83 32.45
CA ASP A 2 45.63 0.92 33.55
C ASP A 2 44.32 0.22 33.18
N ASN A 3 44.00 -0.85 33.92
CA ASN A 3 42.84 -1.71 33.67
C ASN A 3 41.52 -0.91 33.81
N ASP A 4 41.52 0.13 34.66
CA ASP A 4 40.35 0.99 34.89
C ASP A 4 39.99 1.83 33.67
N VAL A 5 40.98 2.32 32.93
CA VAL A 5 40.75 3.06 31.68
C VAL A 5 40.14 2.14 30.61
N LEU A 6 40.61 0.89 30.57
CA LEU A 6 40.09 -0.11 29.65
C LEU A 6 38.61 -0.43 29.95
N VAL A 7 38.28 -0.66 31.21
CA VAL A 7 36.91 -0.97 31.65
C VAL A 7 35.96 0.20 31.37
N ARG A 8 36.37 1.45 31.60
CA ARG A 8 35.55 2.63 31.29
C ARG A 8 35.30 2.79 29.80
N ASN A 9 36.32 2.60 28.97
CA ASN A 9 36.18 2.71 27.52
C ASN A 9 35.27 1.61 26.96
N VAL A 10 35.40 0.38 27.47
CA VAL A 10 34.51 -0.72 27.10
C VAL A 10 33.07 -0.43 27.52
N SER A 11 32.85 0.04 28.75
CA SER A 11 31.51 0.40 29.23
C SER A 11 30.85 1.50 28.38
N LEU A 12 31.63 2.52 28.00
CA LEU A 12 31.16 3.59 27.12
C LEU A 12 30.80 3.06 25.73
N LEU A 13 31.64 2.23 25.14
CA LEU A 13 31.39 1.61 23.83
C LEU A 13 30.17 0.68 23.85
N THR A 14 30.01 -0.11 24.92
CA THR A 14 28.82 -0.94 25.12
C THR A 14 27.56 -0.08 25.19
N SER A 15 27.56 0.98 26.00
CA SER A 15 26.42 1.90 26.12
C SER A 15 26.06 2.60 24.81
N GLN A 16 27.06 3.00 24.02
CA GLN A 16 26.83 3.57 22.68
C GLN A 16 26.25 2.54 21.72
N THR A 17 26.74 1.29 21.77
CA THR A 17 26.25 0.19 20.93
C THR A 17 24.79 -0.14 21.28
N ASP A 18 24.44 -0.18 22.56
CA ASP A 18 23.07 -0.44 23.01
C ASP A 18 22.10 0.63 22.51
N ASN A 19 22.50 1.91 22.53
CA ASN A 19 21.68 2.99 21.97
C ASN A 19 21.47 2.84 20.46
N ILE A 20 22.51 2.47 19.72
CA ILE A 20 22.42 2.25 18.27
C ILE A 20 21.49 1.07 17.97
N ILE A 21 21.64 -0.04 18.68
CA ILE A 21 20.81 -1.25 18.50
C ILE A 21 19.36 -0.96 18.89
N LEU A 22 19.11 -0.26 20.00
CA LEU A 22 17.76 0.13 20.40
C LEU A 22 17.10 1.02 19.34
N ASN A 23 17.83 1.99 18.78
CA ASN A 23 17.30 2.85 17.73
C ASN A 23 17.05 2.08 16.43
N GLN A 24 17.96 1.18 16.04
CA GLN A 24 17.75 0.30 14.88
C GLN A 24 16.54 -0.61 15.09
N GLN A 25 16.39 -1.19 16.28
CA GLN A 25 15.24 -2.03 16.63
C GLN A 25 13.95 -1.23 16.65
N TYR A 26 13.95 0.02 17.12
CA TYR A 26 12.79 0.91 17.08
C TYR A 26 12.40 1.27 15.64
N CYS A 27 13.36 1.64 14.79
CA CYS A 27 13.12 1.95 13.39
C CYS A 27 12.74 0.73 12.54
N ALA A 28 13.23 -0.46 12.92
CA ALA A 28 12.86 -1.73 12.28
C ALA A 28 11.57 -2.34 12.86
N ASN A 29 11.12 -1.89 14.04
CA ASN A 29 9.88 -2.34 14.64
C ASN A 29 8.70 -1.61 14.00
N HIS A 30 8.09 -2.29 13.03
CA HIS A 30 6.92 -1.83 12.28
C HIS A 30 5.76 -1.41 13.19
N GLU A 31 5.61 -1.98 14.39
CA GLU A 31 4.53 -1.66 15.33
C GLU A 31 4.72 -0.30 16.00
N ALA A 32 5.93 0.02 16.46
CA ALA A 32 6.23 1.32 17.05
C ALA A 32 6.07 2.45 16.02
N LEU A 33 6.54 2.21 14.79
CA LEU A 33 6.36 3.13 13.67
C LEU A 33 4.88 3.24 13.24
N LYS A 34 4.13 2.13 13.25
CA LYS A 34 2.67 2.12 12.99
C LYS A 34 1.92 2.97 14.02
N ASN A 35 2.21 2.80 15.32
CA ASN A 35 1.57 3.56 16.39
C ASN A 35 1.92 5.05 16.30
N LEU A 36 3.19 5.38 16.03
CA LEU A 36 3.62 6.75 15.83
C LEU A 36 2.93 7.39 14.61
N PHE A 37 2.87 6.67 13.49
CA PHE A 37 2.17 7.15 12.30
C PHE A 37 0.68 7.36 12.58
N PHE A 38 0.01 6.42 13.26
CA PHE A 38 -1.39 6.53 13.65
C PHE A 38 -1.67 7.78 14.51
N GLU A 39 -0.79 8.08 15.48
CA GLU A 39 -0.91 9.30 16.30
C GLU A 39 -0.62 10.59 15.53
N LEU A 40 0.32 10.56 14.59
CA LEU A 40 0.69 11.73 13.78
C LEU A 40 -0.24 11.96 12.59
N THR A 41 -1.01 10.96 12.16
CA THR A 41 -2.03 11.16 11.12
C THR A 41 -3.08 12.15 11.64
N PRO A 42 -3.35 13.25 10.92
CA PRO A 42 -4.44 14.15 11.26
C PRO A 42 -5.74 13.35 11.30
N LYS A 43 -6.30 13.21 12.51
CA LYS A 43 -7.62 12.61 12.69
C LYS A 43 -8.62 13.59 12.10
N CYS A 44 -9.01 13.39 10.83
CA CYS A 44 -10.11 14.14 10.23
C CYS A 44 -11.31 14.03 11.17
N LEU A 45 -11.79 15.16 11.67
CA LEU A 45 -12.84 15.26 12.68
C LEU A 45 -14.01 14.32 12.35
N GLY A 46 -14.16 13.26 13.15
CA GLY A 46 -15.33 12.40 13.15
C GLY A 46 -16.51 13.15 13.74
N ASN A 47 -17.18 13.96 12.91
CA ASN A 47 -18.57 14.34 13.14
C ASN A 47 -19.29 14.69 11.83
N GLN A 48 -19.09 13.87 10.80
CA GLN A 48 -20.00 13.86 9.67
C GLN A 48 -20.98 12.72 9.88
N THR A 49 -22.21 13.07 10.26
CA THR A 49 -23.39 12.24 10.08
C THR A 49 -23.43 11.86 8.60
N VAL A 50 -23.04 10.63 8.28
CA VAL A 50 -23.11 10.11 6.90
C VAL A 50 -24.61 9.97 6.57
N PRO A 51 -25.17 10.75 5.62
CA PRO A 51 -26.51 10.46 5.13
C PRO A 51 -26.51 9.09 4.42
N PRO A 52 -27.62 8.33 4.48
CA PRO A 52 -27.66 6.99 3.92
C PRO A 52 -27.38 7.04 2.42
N ILE A 53 -26.44 6.20 2.00
CA ILE A 53 -26.06 5.95 0.61
C ILE A 53 -27.33 5.65 -0.20
N PRO A 54 -27.69 6.45 -1.23
CA PRO A 54 -28.73 6.07 -2.15
C PRO A 54 -28.24 4.89 -3.00
N THR A 55 -28.99 3.79 -2.93
CA THR A 55 -28.88 2.63 -3.82
C THR A 55 -28.85 3.06 -5.29
N PRO A 56 -27.94 2.52 -6.13
CA PRO A 56 -27.93 2.83 -7.55
C PRO A 56 -29.08 2.12 -8.26
N SER A 57 -29.99 2.90 -8.83
CA SER A 57 -30.94 2.47 -9.86
C SER A 57 -30.37 2.75 -11.25
N LEU A 58 -30.59 1.81 -12.17
CA LEU A 58 -30.25 1.84 -13.60
C LEU A 58 -31.57 1.79 -14.41
N PRO A 59 -31.67 2.15 -15.71
CA PRO A 59 -30.92 3.09 -16.58
C PRO A 59 -31.83 4.21 -17.15
N THR A 60 -31.29 5.15 -17.95
CA THR A 60 -31.79 5.51 -19.32
C THR A 60 -30.81 6.47 -20.03
N THR A 61 -30.12 5.90 -21.02
CA THR A 61 -29.78 6.31 -22.41
C THR A 61 -29.53 7.78 -22.85
N THR A 62 -28.53 7.87 -23.75
CA THR A 62 -28.31 8.79 -24.90
C THR A 62 -27.59 10.11 -24.55
N GLU A 63 -26.47 10.55 -25.16
CA GLU A 63 -26.05 10.43 -26.57
C GLU A 63 -24.54 10.77 -26.75
N SER A 64 -23.86 9.93 -27.55
CA SER A 64 -22.72 10.19 -28.46
C SER A 64 -21.47 10.99 -28.03
N ALA A 65 -20.33 10.28 -27.94
CA ALA A 65 -19.13 10.61 -28.70
C ALA A 65 -18.38 9.31 -29.04
N GLU A 66 -18.23 9.01 -30.33
CA GLU A 66 -17.61 7.79 -30.85
C GLU A 66 -16.12 7.72 -30.50
N THR A 67 -15.74 6.71 -29.73
CA THR A 67 -14.42 6.08 -29.79
C THR A 67 -14.62 4.61 -29.43
N SER A 68 -14.26 3.74 -30.38
CA SER A 68 -14.41 2.28 -30.38
C SER A 68 -14.42 1.64 -28.98
N THR A 69 -15.62 1.44 -28.43
CA THR A 69 -15.81 1.07 -27.02
C THR A 69 -16.02 -0.44 -26.95
N ILE A 70 -14.93 -1.16 -26.68
CA ILE A 70 -15.05 -2.44 -25.97
C ILE A 70 -15.72 -2.08 -24.62
N PRO A 71 -16.74 -2.83 -24.14
CA PRO A 71 -17.30 -2.58 -22.82
C PRO A 71 -16.17 -2.47 -21.80
N GLU A 72 -16.16 -1.42 -20.97
CA GLU A 72 -15.06 -1.16 -20.01
C GLU A 72 -14.77 -2.38 -19.12
N ASP A 73 -15.77 -3.23 -18.89
CA ASP A 73 -15.69 -4.46 -18.10
C ASP A 73 -15.06 -5.66 -18.84
N LEU A 74 -14.85 -5.56 -20.15
CA LEU A 74 -14.20 -6.58 -21.00
C LEU A 74 -12.83 -6.12 -21.52
N ALA A 75 -12.41 -4.89 -21.21
CA ALA A 75 -11.14 -4.36 -21.65
C ALA A 75 -9.98 -5.00 -20.86
N VAL A 76 -9.06 -5.63 -21.60
CA VAL A 76 -7.83 -6.20 -21.03
C VAL A 76 -6.66 -5.33 -21.44
N TYR A 77 -5.94 -4.79 -20.45
CA TYR A 77 -4.82 -3.88 -20.67
C TYR A 77 -3.48 -4.61 -20.58
N GLN A 78 -2.45 -4.09 -21.22
CA GLN A 78 -1.09 -4.63 -21.05
C GLN A 78 -0.37 -3.98 -19.86
N ARG A 79 -0.76 -2.75 -19.51
CA ARG A 79 -0.11 -1.91 -18.48
C ARG A 79 -1.17 -1.01 -17.82
N CYS A 80 -0.97 -0.66 -16.56
CA CYS A 80 -1.86 0.28 -15.87
C CYS A 80 -1.93 1.65 -16.54
N SER A 81 -0.86 2.12 -17.20
CA SER A 81 -0.89 3.40 -17.93
C SER A 81 -1.89 3.45 -19.11
N GLN A 82 -2.45 2.30 -19.51
CA GLN A 82 -3.46 2.20 -20.57
C GLN A 82 -4.89 2.09 -20.02
N ALA A 83 -5.02 1.79 -18.73
CA ALA A 83 -6.32 1.72 -18.08
C ALA A 83 -6.94 3.14 -17.96
N PRO A 84 -8.27 3.24 -17.78
CA PRO A 84 -8.94 4.51 -17.56
C PRO A 84 -8.30 5.31 -16.42
N PRO A 85 -8.37 6.65 -16.44
CA PRO A 85 -7.72 7.53 -15.46
C PRO A 85 -8.49 7.56 -14.12
N ARG A 86 -8.72 6.38 -13.54
CA ARG A 86 -9.42 6.18 -12.27
C ARG A 86 -8.78 5.02 -11.52
N SER A 87 -8.54 5.18 -10.23
CA SER A 87 -7.92 4.10 -9.45
C SER A 87 -8.90 2.95 -9.25
N GLY A 88 -8.47 1.72 -9.50
CA GLY A 88 -9.38 0.57 -9.53
C GLY A 88 -8.72 -0.75 -9.89
N VAL A 89 -9.51 -1.82 -9.84
CA VAL A 89 -9.07 -3.16 -10.29
C VAL A 89 -9.37 -3.30 -11.78
N TYR A 90 -8.36 -3.73 -12.54
CA TYR A 90 -8.44 -3.90 -13.98
C TYR A 90 -7.89 -5.26 -14.39
N GLN A 91 -8.35 -5.77 -15.54
CA GLN A 91 -7.81 -6.98 -16.15
C GLN A 91 -6.53 -6.65 -16.91
N LEU A 92 -5.42 -7.29 -16.53
CA LEU A 92 -4.12 -7.15 -17.17
C LEU A 92 -3.71 -8.43 -17.88
N ARG A 93 -3.07 -8.31 -19.04
CA ARG A 93 -2.49 -9.42 -19.79
C ARG A 93 -0.97 -9.43 -19.63
N ARG A 94 -0.43 -10.55 -19.18
CA ARG A 94 1.02 -10.82 -19.19
C ARG A 94 1.51 -11.19 -20.59
N GLN A 95 2.82 -11.18 -20.79
CA GLN A 95 3.43 -11.58 -22.07
C GLN A 95 3.15 -13.05 -22.42
N ASP A 96 2.96 -13.91 -21.43
CA ASP A 96 2.59 -15.32 -21.60
C ASP A 96 1.09 -15.52 -21.98
N GLY A 97 0.34 -14.42 -22.15
CA GLY A 97 -1.09 -14.44 -22.46
C GLY A 97 -2.01 -14.58 -21.25
N THR A 98 -1.47 -14.82 -20.05
CA THR A 98 -2.28 -14.95 -18.83
C THR A 98 -2.96 -13.63 -18.51
N VAL A 99 -4.26 -13.69 -18.24
CA VAL A 99 -5.06 -12.55 -17.77
C VAL A 99 -5.25 -12.65 -16.27
N PHE A 100 -4.98 -11.56 -15.55
CA PHE A 100 -5.13 -11.49 -14.09
C PHE A 100 -5.68 -10.11 -13.68
N SER A 101 -6.35 -10.06 -12.54
CA SER A 101 -6.86 -8.81 -11.97
C SER A 101 -5.77 -8.13 -11.14
N ALA A 102 -5.55 -6.83 -11.36
CA ALA A 102 -4.61 -6.04 -10.57
C ALA A 102 -5.17 -4.66 -10.27
N PHE A 103 -4.78 -4.08 -9.13
CA PHE A 103 -5.13 -2.70 -8.81
C PHE A 103 -4.17 -1.73 -9.52
N CYS A 104 -4.72 -0.83 -10.31
CA CYS A 104 -4.01 0.29 -10.92
C CYS A 104 -4.29 1.57 -10.13
N GLU A 105 -3.25 2.21 -9.64
CA GLU A 105 -3.30 3.56 -9.06
C GLU A 105 -3.11 4.58 -10.20
N GLN A 106 -4.15 5.37 -10.44
CA GLN A 106 -4.23 6.35 -11.52
C GLN A 106 -4.33 7.78 -11.02
N GLU A 107 -4.82 7.97 -9.79
CA GLU A 107 -5.11 9.30 -9.22
C GLU A 107 -3.90 9.90 -8.52
N ARG A 108 -2.97 9.07 -8.05
CA ARG A 108 -1.78 9.49 -7.28
C ARG A 108 -0.50 9.26 -8.06
N PHE A 109 0.53 10.04 -7.72
CA PHE A 109 1.91 9.85 -8.20
C PHE A 109 2.07 9.87 -9.73
N GLY A 110 1.18 10.56 -10.45
CA GLY A 110 1.20 10.62 -11.92
C GLY A 110 0.50 9.44 -12.62
N GLY A 111 -0.09 8.52 -11.87
CA GLY A 111 -0.87 7.40 -12.39
C GLY A 111 -0.03 6.32 -13.09
N GLY A 112 -0.73 5.35 -13.67
CA GLY A 112 -0.14 4.23 -14.40
C GLY A 112 0.59 3.21 -13.53
N LEU A 113 0.38 3.24 -12.22
CA LEU A 113 1.11 2.40 -11.27
C LEU A 113 0.35 1.10 -10.99
N LEU A 114 1.06 -0.02 -11.14
CA LEU A 114 0.57 -1.33 -10.71
C LEU A 114 0.88 -1.52 -9.23
N VAL A 115 -0.16 -1.77 -8.43
CA VAL A 115 -0.02 -2.05 -7.00
C VAL A 115 0.01 -3.56 -6.78
N PHE A 116 1.14 -4.08 -6.31
CA PHE A 116 1.30 -5.51 -6.01
C PHE A 116 1.26 -5.83 -4.50
N GLN A 117 1.39 -4.83 -3.63
CA GLN A 117 1.25 -4.97 -2.18
C GLN A 117 0.69 -3.68 -1.56
N ARG A 118 -0.26 -3.79 -0.63
CA ARG A 118 -0.88 -2.66 0.06
C ARG A 118 -1.13 -2.96 1.53
N ARG A 119 -0.78 -2.01 2.41
CA ARG A 119 -1.11 -2.01 3.84
C ARG A 119 -1.77 -0.69 4.19
N LEU A 120 -2.83 -0.73 4.99
CA LEU A 120 -3.62 0.46 5.36
C LEU A 120 -3.71 0.61 6.88
N ASP A 121 -4.35 -0.35 7.52
CA ASP A 121 -4.70 -0.35 8.95
C ASP A 121 -4.10 -1.56 9.70
N GLY A 122 -3.56 -2.52 8.97
CA GLY A 122 -3.05 -3.78 9.52
C GLY A 122 -4.15 -4.76 9.91
N SER A 123 -5.34 -4.65 9.32
CA SER A 123 -6.42 -5.63 9.42
C SER A 123 -6.07 -7.00 8.82
N VAL A 124 -5.14 -7.02 7.87
CA VAL A 124 -4.64 -8.23 7.22
C VAL A 124 -3.33 -8.64 7.86
N ASP A 125 -3.24 -9.88 8.35
CA ASP A 125 -1.98 -10.46 8.82
C ASP A 125 -1.07 -10.79 7.62
N PHE A 126 0.20 -10.43 7.75
CA PHE A 126 1.25 -10.70 6.77
C PHE A 126 2.33 -11.64 7.31
N ASN A 127 2.20 -12.15 8.54
CA ASN A 127 3.04 -13.21 9.06
C ASN A 127 2.58 -14.56 8.49
N ARG A 128 2.78 -14.73 7.17
CA ARG A 128 2.27 -15.85 6.38
C ARG A 128 3.38 -16.80 5.94
N GLY A 129 3.00 -18.02 5.58
CA GLY A 129 3.93 -19.01 5.00
C GLY A 129 4.38 -18.62 3.59
N TRP A 130 5.46 -19.26 3.13
CA TRP A 130 6.02 -19.00 1.79
C TRP A 130 5.02 -19.27 0.66
N SER A 131 4.23 -20.34 0.75
CA SER A 131 3.23 -20.69 -0.26
C SER A 131 2.18 -19.59 -0.44
N GLU A 132 1.73 -18.97 0.65
CA GLU A 132 0.75 -17.88 0.59
C GLU A 132 1.30 -16.65 -0.13
N PHE A 133 2.59 -16.33 0.04
CA PHE A 133 3.22 -15.23 -0.70
C PHE A 133 3.41 -15.54 -2.19
N VAL A 134 3.58 -16.82 -2.54
CA VAL A 134 3.69 -17.26 -3.95
C VAL A 134 2.33 -17.18 -4.64
N GLU A 135 1.26 -17.54 -3.93
CA GLU A 135 -0.11 -17.55 -4.47
C GLU A 135 -0.77 -16.15 -4.47
N GLY A 136 -0.42 -15.31 -3.48
CA GLY A 136 -0.93 -13.94 -3.34
C GLY A 136 -2.13 -13.83 -2.41
#